data_AF-A0A3B8RHA2-F1
#
_entry.id   AF-A0A3B8RHA2-F1
#
_cell.length_a   1.000
_cell.length_b   1.000
_cell.length_c   1.000
_cell.angle_alpha   90.00
_cell.angle_beta   90.00
_cell.angle_gamma   90.00
#
_symmetry.space_group_name_H-M   'P 1'
#
loop_
_entity.id
_entity.type
_entity.pdbx_description
1 polymer ?
#
loop_
_entity_poly.entity_id
_entity_poly.type
_entity_poly.pdbx_seq_one_letter_code
_entity_poly.pdbx_strand_id
1 'polypeptide(L)'
;MGLFESMKQGDALMQMFAGNDNPAAEQFLSDAEVNAMRGRLAFRESLKAFVRGRVVAKGAGLWVLTSEAILIFGEAAYPYRMPFSAIESMVAEAGQYGLTLRLRFKGASYAVFGVSMRMGVAFARMLSRASGVHPQGLEQRLSADDIDSVLHRFKDAAFRVDPVGTLIEQHPELWKQWLAQSAEQGMLLVDEYPSA
;
A
#
# COMPACT_ATOMS: atom_id res chain seq x y z
N MET A 1 15.97 16.11 -20.35
CA MET A 1 16.00 15.98 -18.88
C MET A 1 16.28 14.53 -18.51
N GLY A 2 17.54 14.08 -18.43
CA GLY A 2 17.86 12.65 -18.19
C GLY A 2 19.13 12.39 -17.40
N LEU A 3 20.07 13.35 -17.36
CA LEU A 3 21.31 13.19 -16.60
C LEU A 3 21.11 13.27 -15.08
N PHE A 4 20.23 14.17 -14.60
CA PHE A 4 19.96 14.33 -13.17
C PHE A 4 19.17 13.16 -12.57
N GLU A 5 18.27 12.56 -13.34
CA GLU A 5 17.55 11.32 -12.97
C GLU A 5 18.54 10.15 -12.85
N SER A 6 19.44 9.99 -13.82
CA SER A 6 20.50 8.97 -13.79
C SER A 6 21.47 9.14 -12.62
N MET A 7 21.79 10.37 -12.22
CA MET A 7 22.67 10.63 -11.07
C MET A 7 21.97 10.33 -9.73
N LYS A 8 20.68 10.67 -9.58
CA LYS A 8 19.89 10.27 -8.39
C LYS A 8 19.70 8.75 -8.30
N GLN A 9 19.52 8.09 -9.45
CA GLN A 9 19.46 6.62 -9.52
C GLN A 9 20.80 5.98 -9.15
N GLY A 10 21.92 6.57 -9.55
CA GLY A 10 23.28 6.15 -9.18
C GLY A 10 23.56 6.32 -7.69
N ASP A 11 23.17 7.44 -7.09
CA ASP A 11 23.33 7.70 -5.65
C ASP A 11 22.48 6.75 -4.79
N ALA A 12 21.23 6.48 -5.20
CA ALA A 12 20.37 5.54 -4.47
C ALA A 12 20.88 4.09 -4.56
N LEU A 13 21.49 3.70 -5.68
CA LEU A 13 22.15 2.40 -5.83
C LEU A 13 23.42 2.34 -4.96
N MET A 14 24.28 3.36 -5.02
CA MET A 14 25.48 3.49 -4.19
C MET A 14 25.15 3.46 -2.69
N GLN A 15 24.08 4.12 -2.24
CA GLN A 15 23.66 4.10 -0.84
C GLN A 15 23.15 2.74 -0.39
N MET A 16 22.49 1.98 -1.26
CA MET A 16 22.06 0.60 -0.96
C MET A 16 23.27 -0.35 -0.89
N PHE A 17 24.28 -0.16 -1.75
CA PHE A 17 25.55 -0.89 -1.68
C PHE A 17 26.43 -0.49 -0.49
N ALA A 18 26.35 0.76 -0.04
CA ALA A 18 27.15 1.28 1.08
C ALA A 18 26.49 1.07 2.45
N GLY A 19 25.15 0.99 2.52
CA GLY A 19 24.39 0.97 3.78
C GLY A 19 23.70 -0.36 4.12
N ASN A 20 23.71 -1.36 3.22
CA ASN A 20 23.11 -2.68 3.40
C ASN A 20 21.56 -2.68 3.61
N ASP A 21 20.87 -1.57 3.32
CA ASP A 21 19.41 -1.43 3.41
C ASP A 21 18.86 -0.48 2.32
N ASN A 22 17.56 -0.55 2.03
CA ASN A 22 16.87 0.39 1.15
C ASN A 22 16.39 1.61 1.95
N PRO A 23 16.99 2.80 1.77
CA PRO A 23 16.73 3.97 2.62
C PRO A 23 15.29 4.49 2.53
N ALA A 24 14.55 4.14 1.47
CA ALA A 24 13.16 4.55 1.28
C ALA A 24 12.13 3.55 1.83
N ALA A 25 12.56 2.33 2.20
CA ALA A 25 11.65 1.22 2.50
C ALA A 25 10.78 1.43 3.74
N GLU A 26 11.27 2.23 4.70
CA GLU A 26 10.55 2.57 5.94
C GLU A 26 10.14 4.04 6.02
N GLN A 27 10.25 4.81 4.94
CA GLN A 27 9.82 6.20 4.96
C GLN A 27 8.29 6.29 4.89
N PHE A 28 7.71 7.37 5.42
CA PHE A 28 6.31 7.71 5.17
C PHE A 28 6.06 7.96 3.68
N LEU A 29 4.80 7.90 3.25
CA LEU A 29 4.44 8.28 1.89
C LEU A 29 4.76 9.76 1.64
N SER A 30 5.43 10.07 0.53
CA SER A 30 5.64 11.47 0.12
C SER A 30 4.32 12.09 -0.30
N ASP A 31 4.22 13.42 -0.28
CA ASP A 31 3.02 14.12 -0.75
C ASP A 31 2.71 13.79 -2.21
N ALA A 32 3.74 13.59 -3.04
CA ALA A 32 3.57 13.19 -4.43
C ALA A 32 2.89 11.81 -4.55
N GLU A 33 3.31 10.82 -3.75
CA GLU A 33 2.68 9.50 -3.75
C GLU A 33 1.27 9.55 -3.15
N VAL A 34 1.06 10.30 -2.08
CA VAL A 34 -0.28 10.52 -1.49
C VAL A 34 -1.23 11.09 -2.54
N ASN A 35 -0.82 12.16 -3.22
CA ASN A 35 -1.63 12.79 -4.26
C ASN A 35 -1.83 11.87 -5.46
N ALA A 36 -0.83 11.08 -5.84
CA ALA A 36 -0.96 10.10 -6.92
C ALA A 36 -1.99 9.00 -6.58
N MET A 37 -2.15 8.62 -5.31
CA MET A 37 -3.14 7.62 -4.89
C MET A 37 -4.55 8.19 -4.76
N ARG A 38 -4.71 9.43 -4.26
CA ARG A 38 -6.02 10.06 -4.04
C ARG A 38 -6.94 10.00 -5.26
N GLY A 39 -6.39 10.24 -6.46
CA GLY A 39 -7.16 10.18 -7.70
C GLY A 39 -7.39 8.77 -8.26
N ARG A 40 -6.97 7.71 -7.56
CA ARG A 40 -6.91 6.33 -8.07
C ARG A 40 -7.63 5.31 -7.22
N LEU A 41 -7.97 5.66 -5.98
CA LEU A 41 -8.85 4.85 -5.15
C LEU A 41 -10.29 4.97 -5.66
N ALA A 42 -11.00 3.85 -5.70
CA ALA A 42 -12.43 3.84 -5.95
C ALA A 42 -13.19 4.52 -4.80
N PHE A 43 -14.45 4.88 -5.05
CA PHE A 43 -15.31 5.44 -4.01
C PHE A 43 -15.43 4.46 -2.83
N ARG A 44 -15.13 4.92 -1.61
CA ARG A 44 -15.07 4.12 -0.37
C ARG A 44 -13.97 3.06 -0.30
N GLU A 45 -13.05 3.04 -1.25
CA GLU A 45 -11.88 2.20 -1.16
C GLU A 45 -10.85 2.86 -0.23
N SER A 46 -10.47 2.18 0.86
CA SER A 46 -9.51 2.72 1.83
C SER A 46 -8.15 2.02 1.75
N LEU A 47 -7.07 2.79 1.92
CA LEU A 47 -5.71 2.27 2.01
C LEU A 47 -5.53 1.53 3.34
N LYS A 48 -4.99 0.30 3.29
CA LYS A 48 -4.75 -0.55 4.46
C LYS A 48 -3.28 -0.73 4.79
N ALA A 49 -2.44 -0.87 3.76
CA ALA A 49 -1.00 -1.05 3.93
C ALA A 49 -0.26 -0.60 2.67
N PHE A 50 1.05 -0.38 2.79
CA PHE A 50 1.91 -0.17 1.62
C PHE A 50 3.31 -0.72 1.84
N VAL A 51 4.02 -0.99 0.76
CA VAL A 51 5.45 -1.33 0.79
C VAL A 51 6.18 -0.64 -0.33
N ARG A 52 7.41 -0.22 -0.06
CA ARG A 52 8.33 0.30 -1.06
C ARG A 52 9.51 -0.64 -1.24
N GLY A 53 9.92 -0.75 -2.48
CA GLY A 53 11.13 -1.46 -2.87
C GLY A 53 11.54 -1.08 -4.27
N ARG A 54 12.19 -2.01 -4.95
CA ARG A 54 12.58 -1.86 -6.36
C ARG A 54 11.87 -2.89 -7.21
N VAL A 55 11.55 -2.52 -8.44
CA VAL A 55 11.06 -3.43 -9.48
C VAL A 55 12.12 -3.51 -10.55
N VAL A 56 12.51 -4.73 -10.92
CA VAL A 56 13.54 -4.96 -11.94
C VAL A 56 13.14 -4.25 -13.24
N ALA A 57 14.10 -3.52 -13.82
CA ALA A 57 13.95 -2.71 -15.02
C ALA A 57 12.96 -1.52 -14.94
N LYS A 58 12.32 -1.26 -13.79
CA LYS A 58 11.34 -0.17 -13.60
C LYS A 58 11.66 0.76 -12.43
N GLY A 59 12.82 0.60 -11.80
CA GLY A 59 13.27 1.48 -10.71
C GLY A 59 12.47 1.28 -9.41
N ALA A 60 11.97 2.37 -8.86
CA ALA A 60 11.23 2.36 -7.59
C ALA A 60 9.85 1.71 -7.76
N GLY A 61 9.48 0.86 -6.82
CA GLY A 61 8.17 0.21 -6.77
C GLY A 61 7.43 0.54 -5.49
N LEU A 62 6.16 0.90 -5.61
CA LEU A 62 5.26 1.07 -4.49
C LEU A 62 4.07 0.14 -4.68
N TRP A 63 3.86 -0.79 -3.75
CA TRP A 63 2.65 -1.60 -3.71
C TRP A 63 1.77 -1.11 -2.58
N VAL A 64 0.49 -0.97 -2.87
CA VAL A 64 -0.51 -0.46 -1.93
C VAL A 64 -1.61 -1.49 -1.81
N LEU A 65 -1.89 -1.91 -0.59
CA LEU A 65 -3.02 -2.75 -0.25
C LEU A 65 -4.19 -1.84 0.12
N THR A 66 -5.33 -2.02 -0.55
CA THR A 66 -6.57 -1.32 -0.24
C THR A 66 -7.58 -2.27 0.40
N SER A 67 -8.81 -1.81 0.63
CA SER A 67 -9.92 -2.67 1.03
C SER A 67 -10.37 -3.65 -0.07
N GLU A 68 -9.99 -3.44 -1.33
CA GLU A 68 -10.51 -4.20 -2.47
C GLU A 68 -9.45 -4.88 -3.33
N ALA A 69 -8.24 -4.33 -3.39
CA ALA A 69 -7.22 -4.77 -4.33
C ALA A 69 -5.80 -4.44 -3.85
N ILE A 70 -4.83 -4.94 -4.61
CA ILE A 70 -3.48 -4.39 -4.61
C ILE A 70 -3.35 -3.43 -5.78
N LEU A 71 -2.81 -2.24 -5.51
CA LEU A 71 -2.36 -1.29 -6.52
C LEU A 71 -0.84 -1.35 -6.62
N ILE A 72 -0.33 -1.65 -7.81
CA ILE A 72 1.11 -1.67 -8.10
C ILE A 72 1.47 -0.41 -8.86
N PHE A 73 2.16 0.50 -8.19
CA PHE A 73 2.73 1.71 -8.77
C PHE A 73 4.18 1.45 -9.22
N GLY A 74 4.49 1.95 -10.42
CA GLY A 74 5.84 1.95 -11.02
C GLY A 74 5.92 3.15 -11.97
N GLU A 75 6.65 3.03 -13.08
CA GLU A 75 6.82 4.13 -14.04
C GLU A 75 5.58 4.43 -14.91
N ALA A 76 4.59 3.54 -14.94
CA ALA A 76 3.38 3.75 -15.74
C ALA A 76 2.48 4.83 -15.14
N ALA A 77 1.80 5.61 -16.00
CA ALA A 77 0.89 6.68 -15.59
C ALA A 77 -0.34 6.19 -14.79
N TYR A 78 -0.66 4.89 -14.83
CA TYR A 78 -1.75 4.27 -14.08
C TYR A 78 -1.23 3.07 -13.28
N PRO A 79 -1.58 2.97 -11.98
CA PRO A 79 -1.23 1.80 -11.20
C PRO A 79 -1.94 0.57 -11.75
N TYR A 80 -1.25 -0.56 -11.70
CA TYR A 80 -1.87 -1.83 -12.03
C TYR A 80 -2.76 -2.29 -10.87
N ARG A 81 -4.06 -2.47 -11.11
CA ARG A 81 -5.02 -2.96 -10.12
C ARG A 81 -5.12 -4.48 -10.19
N MET A 82 -4.82 -5.14 -9.08
CA MET A 82 -4.89 -6.59 -8.92
C MET A 82 -5.93 -6.95 -7.86
N PRO A 83 -7.13 -7.44 -8.25
CA PRO A 83 -8.12 -7.88 -7.27
C PRO A 83 -7.62 -9.10 -6.50
N PHE A 84 -7.99 -9.20 -5.22
CA PHE A 84 -7.50 -10.28 -4.35
C PHE A 84 -7.84 -11.68 -4.84
N SER A 85 -9.04 -11.85 -5.40
CA SER A 85 -9.54 -13.13 -5.94
C SER A 85 -8.72 -13.69 -7.09
N ALA A 86 -7.87 -12.87 -7.73
CA ALA A 86 -7.08 -13.27 -8.87
C ALA A 86 -5.60 -13.53 -8.53
N ILE A 87 -5.23 -13.45 -7.25
CA ILE A 87 -3.88 -13.78 -6.78
C ILE A 87 -3.74 -15.30 -6.76
N GLU A 88 -2.83 -15.84 -7.57
CA GLU A 88 -2.64 -17.29 -7.71
C GLU A 88 -1.66 -17.83 -6.67
N SER A 89 -0.61 -17.06 -6.36
CA SER A 89 0.39 -17.44 -5.36
C SER A 89 1.14 -16.23 -4.84
N MET A 90 1.61 -16.32 -3.61
CA MET A 90 2.44 -15.32 -2.96
C MET A 90 3.70 -15.98 -2.37
N VAL A 91 4.85 -15.34 -2.58
CA VAL A 91 6.14 -15.74 -2.02
C VAL A 91 6.76 -14.54 -1.32
N ALA A 92 7.32 -14.78 -0.13
CA ALA A 92 8.06 -13.81 0.65
C ALA A 92 9.44 -14.42 0.99
N GLU A 93 10.49 -13.90 0.36
CA GLU A 93 11.86 -14.39 0.50
C GLU A 93 12.71 -13.33 1.21
N ALA A 94 13.30 -13.68 2.35
CA ALA A 94 14.28 -12.83 3.03
C ALA A 94 15.60 -12.84 2.25
N GLY A 95 16.16 -11.67 1.99
CA GLY A 95 17.47 -11.50 1.36
C GLY A 95 18.36 -10.53 2.12
N GLN A 96 19.59 -10.37 1.63
CA GLN A 96 20.61 -9.50 2.25
C GLN A 96 20.14 -8.05 2.43
N TYR A 97 19.30 -7.56 1.52
CA TYR A 97 18.85 -6.17 1.48
C TYR A 97 17.38 -5.98 1.87
N GLY A 98 16.81 -6.93 2.61
CA GLY A 98 15.41 -6.93 3.03
C GLY A 98 14.58 -8.04 2.39
N LEU A 99 13.26 -7.86 2.38
CA LEU A 99 12.31 -8.83 1.89
C LEU A 99 12.04 -8.64 0.40
N THR A 100 11.96 -9.76 -0.33
CA THR A 100 11.41 -9.82 -1.68
C THR A 100 9.99 -10.35 -1.59
N LEU A 101 9.02 -9.60 -2.10
CA LEU A 101 7.65 -10.05 -2.26
C LEU A 101 7.39 -10.35 -3.73
N ARG A 102 6.82 -11.52 -4.00
CA ARG A 102 6.46 -11.96 -5.35
C ARG A 102 5.03 -12.45 -5.37
N LEU A 103 4.26 -11.97 -6.34
CA LEU A 103 2.88 -12.36 -6.59
C LEU A 103 2.77 -12.94 -8.00
N ARG A 104 1.99 -14.01 -8.14
CA ARG A 104 1.58 -14.52 -9.45
C ARG A 104 0.12 -14.17 -9.69
N PHE A 105 -0.16 -13.67 -10.88
CA PHE A 105 -1.48 -13.24 -11.31
C PHE A 105 -1.59 -13.37 -12.84
N LYS A 106 -2.66 -14.01 -13.33
CA LYS A 106 -2.91 -14.28 -14.76
C LYS A 106 -1.68 -14.84 -15.49
N GLY A 107 -0.97 -15.77 -14.84
CA GLY A 107 0.28 -16.34 -15.37
C GLY A 107 1.49 -15.40 -15.42
N ALA A 108 1.37 -14.14 -15.01
CA ALA A 108 2.47 -13.20 -14.89
C ALA A 108 2.99 -13.13 -13.45
N SER A 109 4.29 -12.85 -13.31
CA SER A 109 4.95 -12.67 -12.01
C SER A 109 5.28 -11.20 -11.77
N TYR A 110 4.85 -10.69 -10.62
CA TYR A 110 5.14 -9.35 -10.14
C TYR A 110 6.01 -9.46 -8.90
N ALA A 111 7.13 -8.73 -8.86
CA ALA A 111 8.04 -8.77 -7.73
C ALA A 111 8.47 -7.38 -7.32
N VAL A 112 8.60 -7.17 -6.02
CA VAL A 112 9.23 -5.99 -5.41
C VAL A 112 10.33 -6.47 -4.47
N PHE A 113 11.52 -5.92 -4.65
CA PHE A 113 12.76 -6.31 -3.99
C PHE A 113 13.22 -5.24 -3.01
N GLY A 114 13.95 -5.64 -1.96
CA GLY A 114 14.50 -4.69 -0.99
C GLY A 114 13.40 -3.94 -0.23
N VAL A 115 12.30 -4.63 0.06
CA VAL A 115 11.27 -4.12 0.97
C VAL A 115 11.80 -4.26 2.39
N SER A 116 11.51 -3.29 3.25
CA SER A 116 11.83 -3.41 4.67
C SER A 116 11.20 -4.68 5.24
N MET A 117 11.96 -5.44 6.02
CA MET A 117 11.49 -6.71 6.57
C MET A 117 10.18 -6.54 7.35
N ARG A 118 10.11 -5.55 8.24
CA ARG A 118 8.91 -5.32 9.07
C ARG A 118 7.69 -4.92 8.23
N MET A 119 7.89 -4.01 7.28
CA MET A 119 6.83 -3.51 6.39
C MET A 119 6.33 -4.63 5.49
N GLY A 120 7.25 -5.38 4.89
CA GLY A 120 6.96 -6.50 4.00
C GLY A 120 6.23 -7.64 4.68
N VAL A 121 6.65 -8.02 5.89
CA VAL A 121 5.98 -9.07 6.68
C VAL A 121 4.56 -8.66 7.06
N ALA A 122 4.38 -7.43 7.55
CA ALA A 122 3.05 -6.93 7.90
C ALA A 122 2.14 -6.84 6.68
N PHE A 123 2.65 -6.31 5.56
CA PHE A 123 1.92 -6.23 4.29
C PHE A 123 1.50 -7.61 3.79
N ALA A 124 2.43 -8.58 3.75
CA ALA A 124 2.14 -9.94 3.30
C ALA A 124 1.10 -10.63 4.19
N ARG A 125 1.13 -10.40 5.51
CA ARG A 125 0.11 -10.91 6.44
C ARG A 125 -1.26 -10.29 6.19
N MET A 126 -1.34 -8.98 6.01
CA MET A 126 -2.60 -8.29 5.72
C MET A 126 -3.17 -8.72 4.36
N LEU A 127 -2.32 -8.82 3.35
CA LEU A 127 -2.70 -9.32 2.04
C LEU A 127 -3.18 -10.78 2.10
N SER A 128 -2.50 -11.62 2.89
CA SER A 128 -2.92 -13.01 3.07
C SER A 128 -4.31 -13.11 3.69
N ARG A 129 -4.63 -12.26 4.66
CA ARG A 129 -5.98 -12.19 5.24
C ARG A 129 -7.02 -11.72 4.23
N ALA A 130 -6.69 -10.76 3.36
CA ALA A 130 -7.61 -10.22 2.37
C ALA A 130 -7.84 -11.15 1.18
N SER A 131 -6.81 -11.90 0.75
CA SER A 131 -6.86 -12.77 -0.43
C SER A 131 -7.07 -14.26 -0.15
N GLY A 132 -6.87 -14.70 1.10
CA GLY A 132 -6.84 -16.12 1.45
C GLY A 132 -5.58 -16.86 0.99
N VAL A 133 -4.66 -16.19 0.27
CA VAL A 133 -3.41 -16.79 -0.22
C VAL A 133 -2.31 -16.61 0.83
N HIS A 134 -1.70 -17.70 1.27
CA HIS A 134 -0.62 -17.64 2.26
C HIS A 134 0.75 -17.47 1.60
N PRO A 135 1.61 -16.58 2.13
CA PRO A 135 2.94 -16.36 1.58
C PRO A 135 3.86 -17.53 1.93
N GLN A 136 4.47 -18.13 0.91
CA GLN A 136 5.53 -19.13 1.11
C GLN A 136 6.81 -18.42 1.57
N GLY A 137 7.51 -18.98 2.57
CA GLY A 137 8.79 -18.45 3.08
C GLY A 137 8.67 -17.36 4.15
N LEU A 138 7.46 -16.97 4.55
CA LEU A 138 7.24 -15.94 5.57
C LEU A 138 7.27 -16.50 6.99
N GLU A 139 8.48 -16.70 7.53
CA GLU A 139 8.69 -17.21 8.90
C GLU A 139 8.96 -16.11 9.93
N GLN A 140 9.27 -14.89 9.47
CA GLN A 140 9.74 -13.81 10.34
C GLN A 140 8.65 -13.33 11.29
N ARG A 141 8.98 -13.23 12.58
CA ARG A 141 8.12 -12.65 13.60
C ARG A 141 8.40 -11.17 13.73
N LEU A 142 7.34 -10.40 13.99
CA LEU A 142 7.45 -8.98 14.31
C LEU A 142 7.39 -8.83 15.82
N SER A 143 8.26 -7.99 16.38
CA SER A 143 8.13 -7.55 17.77
C SER A 143 6.96 -6.58 17.91
N ALA A 144 6.58 -6.27 19.16
CA ALA A 144 5.55 -5.27 19.43
C ALA A 144 5.92 -3.90 18.86
N ASP A 145 7.19 -3.49 19.01
CA ASP A 145 7.71 -2.23 18.50
C ASP A 145 7.70 -2.18 16.98
N ASP A 146 8.01 -3.31 16.32
CA ASP A 146 7.92 -3.41 14.86
C ASP A 146 6.48 -3.20 14.40
N ILE A 147 5.52 -3.84 15.08
CA ILE A 147 4.09 -3.71 14.77
C ILE A 147 3.63 -2.26 14.94
N ASP A 148 3.97 -1.62 16.06
CA ASP A 148 3.56 -0.23 16.30
C ASP A 148 4.14 0.73 15.26
N SER A 149 5.43 0.58 14.97
CA SER A 149 6.15 1.36 13.95
C SER A 149 5.53 1.20 12.55
N VAL A 150 5.15 -0.02 12.16
CA VAL A 150 4.46 -0.27 10.88
C VAL A 150 3.05 0.31 10.88
N LEU A 151 2.27 0.06 11.92
CA LEU A 151 0.89 0.55 12.01
C LEU A 151 0.82 2.08 11.99
N HIS A 152 1.77 2.75 12.65
CA HIS A 152 1.86 4.20 12.62
C HIS A 152 1.99 4.72 11.18
N ARG A 153 2.85 4.10 10.36
CA ARG A 153 3.03 4.48 8.94
C ARG A 153 1.83 4.17 8.08
N PHE A 154 1.20 3.01 8.27
CA PHE A 154 -0.01 2.65 7.52
C PHE A 154 -1.17 3.58 7.85
N LYS A 155 -1.35 3.94 9.13
CA LYS A 155 -2.39 4.88 9.58
C LYS A 155 -2.14 6.29 9.05
N ASP A 156 -0.89 6.78 9.08
CA ASP A 156 -0.52 8.06 8.47
C ASP A 156 -0.89 8.09 6.98
N ALA A 157 -0.47 7.06 6.24
CA ALA A 157 -0.77 6.93 4.83
C ALA A 157 -2.29 6.89 4.55
N ALA A 158 -3.05 6.08 5.30
CA ALA A 158 -4.49 5.97 5.14
C ALA A 158 -5.19 7.31 5.38
N PHE A 159 -4.86 7.98 6.49
CA PHE A 159 -5.44 9.27 6.85
C PHE A 159 -5.09 10.37 5.84
N ARG A 160 -3.84 10.41 5.36
CA ARG A 160 -3.43 11.40 4.36
C ARG A 160 -4.06 11.13 3.00
N VAL A 161 -4.29 9.88 2.63
CA VAL A 161 -4.94 9.56 1.34
C VAL A 161 -6.44 9.84 1.39
N ASP A 162 -7.15 9.35 2.41
CA ASP A 162 -8.60 9.57 2.56
C ASP A 162 -8.94 9.91 4.02
N PRO A 163 -8.83 11.18 4.42
CA PRO A 163 -9.07 11.57 5.81
C PRO A 163 -10.53 11.35 6.21
N VAL A 164 -11.47 11.60 5.28
CA VAL A 164 -12.91 11.48 5.55
C VAL A 164 -13.32 10.03 5.65
N GLY A 165 -12.95 9.18 4.68
CA GLY A 165 -13.26 7.76 4.74
C GLY A 165 -12.58 7.07 5.91
N THR A 166 -11.36 7.45 6.26
CA THR A 166 -10.66 6.93 7.46
C THR A 166 -11.41 7.30 8.74
N LEU A 167 -11.87 8.54 8.88
CA LEU A 167 -12.66 8.96 10.04
C LEU A 167 -13.99 8.20 10.12
N ILE A 168 -14.68 8.02 8.99
CA ILE A 168 -15.93 7.25 8.93
C ILE A 168 -15.71 5.78 9.32
N GLU A 169 -14.62 5.16 8.88
CA GLU A 169 -14.31 3.77 9.23
C GLU A 169 -14.02 3.61 10.73
N GLN A 170 -13.36 4.59 11.34
CA GLN A 170 -13.07 4.61 12.79
C GLN A 170 -14.30 4.98 13.63
N HIS A 171 -15.20 5.79 13.07
CA HIS A 171 -16.35 6.39 13.72
C HIS A 171 -17.60 6.32 12.82
N PRO A 172 -18.18 5.12 12.61
CA PRO A 172 -19.31 4.93 11.70
C PRO A 172 -20.56 5.73 12.09
N GLU A 173 -20.68 6.15 13.35
CA GLU A 173 -21.70 7.06 13.86
C GLU A 173 -21.66 8.44 13.22
N LEU A 174 -20.47 8.96 12.88
CA LEU A 174 -20.33 10.28 12.25
C LEU A 174 -20.96 10.31 10.87
N TRP A 175 -20.83 9.21 10.11
CA TRP A 175 -21.47 9.07 8.81
C TRP A 175 -23.01 9.12 8.92
N LYS A 176 -23.57 8.42 9.91
CA LYS A 176 -25.03 8.46 10.16
C LYS A 176 -25.50 9.86 10.54
N GLN A 177 -24.74 10.56 11.36
CA GLN A 177 -25.03 11.95 11.75
C GLN A 177 -24.97 12.90 10.55
N TRP A 178 -23.95 12.78 9.70
CA TRP A 178 -23.84 13.58 8.48
C TRP A 178 -24.95 13.29 7.47
N LEU A 179 -25.35 12.03 7.30
CA LEU A 179 -26.50 11.69 6.45
C LEU A 179 -27.80 12.30 6.98
N ALA A 180 -28.04 12.18 8.30
CA ALA A 180 -29.20 12.77 8.94
C ALA A 180 -29.22 14.30 8.77
N GLN A 181 -28.09 14.96 9.03
CA GLN A 181 -27.95 16.40 8.87
C GLN A 181 -28.13 16.84 7.41
N SER A 182 -27.63 16.07 6.45
CA SER A 182 -27.77 16.36 5.02
C SER A 182 -29.22 16.21 4.56
N ALA A 183 -29.95 15.22 5.07
CA ALA A 183 -31.38 15.06 4.83
C ALA A 183 -32.20 16.20 5.48
N GLU A 184 -31.88 16.61 6.70
CA GLU A 184 -32.50 17.77 7.36
C GLU A 184 -32.29 19.07 6.58
N GLN A 185 -31.15 19.21 5.90
CA GLN A 185 -30.83 20.34 5.03
C GLN A 185 -31.41 20.20 3.61
N GLY A 186 -32.19 19.15 3.34
CA GLY A 186 -32.82 18.90 2.04
C GLY A 186 -31.85 18.55 0.92
N MET A 187 -30.60 18.18 1.24
CA MET A 187 -29.57 17.80 0.26
C MET A 187 -29.66 16.32 -0.17
N LEU A 188 -30.43 15.50 0.55
CA LEU A 188 -30.69 14.10 0.22
C LEU A 188 -32.20 13.86 0.28
N LEU A 189 -32.74 13.14 -0.72
CA LEU A 189 -34.10 12.62 -0.65
C LEU A 189 -34.14 11.41 0.28
N VAL A 190 -35.28 11.16 0.94
CA VAL A 190 -35.46 10.05 1.91
C VAL A 190 -35.17 8.68 1.28
N ASP A 191 -35.27 8.60 -0.04
CA ASP A 191 -35.10 7.40 -0.84
C ASP A 191 -33.63 7.14 -1.22
N GLU A 192 -32.74 8.11 -0.96
CA GLU A 192 -31.30 8.05 -1.28
C GLU A 192 -30.45 7.54 -0.11
N TYR A 193 -31.07 7.13 1.00
CA TYR A 193 -30.37 6.46 2.10
C TYR A 193 -29.85 5.09 1.64
N PRO A 194 -28.52 4.86 1.57
CA PRO A 194 -28.02 3.51 1.40
C PRO A 194 -28.42 2.72 2.64
N SER A 195 -29.26 1.68 2.46
CA SER A 195 -29.68 0.78 3.52
C SER A 195 -28.42 0.24 4.23
N ALA A 196 -28.45 0.33 5.57
CA ALA A 196 -27.34 -0.02 6.46
C ALA A 196 -26.85 -1.47 6.30
#